data_AF-A0A183DHM0-F1
#
_entry.id   AF-A0A183DHM0-F1
#
_cell.length_a   1.000
_cell.length_b   1.000
_cell.length_c   1.000
_cell.angle_alpha   90.00
_cell.angle_beta   90.00
_cell.angle_gamma   90.00
#
_symmetry.space_group_name_H-M   'P 1'
#
loop_
_entity.id
_entity.type
_entity.pdbx_description
1 polymer ?
#
loop_
_entity_poly.entity_id
_entity_poly.type
_entity_poly.pdbx_seq_one_letter_code
_entity_poly.pdbx_strand_id
1 'polypeptide(L)' 'METIYDFWFMIVQENVEFIVMTTDFVEKGFHKSTPYFPFTPDITATYGGVTVKCLDVSLYF' A
#
# COMPACT_ATOMS: atom_id res chain seq x y z
N MET A 1 -9.19 0.06 9.29
CA MET A 1 -8.04 -0.83 9.53
C MET A 1 -8.36 -2.29 9.20
N GLU A 2 -9.60 -2.76 9.33
CA GLU A 2 -9.95 -4.16 9.00
C GLU A 2 -9.65 -4.53 7.55
N THR A 3 -9.99 -3.66 6.58
CA THR A 3 -9.82 -3.97 5.14
C THR A 3 -8.40 -3.91 4.61
N ILE A 4 -7.42 -3.39 5.37
CA ILE A 4 -6.01 -3.32 4.90
C ILE A 4 -5.42 -4.73 4.86
N TYR A 5 -5.75 -5.55 5.86
CA TYR A 5 -5.37 -6.94 5.86
C TYR A 5 -6.01 -7.68 4.67
N ASP A 6 -7.31 -7.50 4.45
CA ASP A 6 -8.02 -8.13 3.33
C ASP A 6 -7.42 -7.72 1.97
N PHE A 7 -7.02 -6.46 1.82
CA PHE A 7 -6.33 -5.96 0.62
C PHE A 7 -5.01 -6.71 0.35
N TRP A 8 -4.15 -6.84 1.37
CA TRP A 8 -2.89 -7.57 1.23
C TRP A 8 -3.10 -9.07 1.05
N PHE A 9 -4.08 -9.65 1.73
CA PHE A 9 -4.43 -11.05 1.57
C PHE A 9 -4.91 -11.33 0.13
N MET A 10 -5.75 -10.46 -0.44
CA MET A 10 -6.18 -10.54 -1.84
C MET A 10 -4.98 -10.49 -2.80
N ILE A 11 -4.03 -9.58 -2.60
CA ILE A 11 -2.83 -9.47 -3.46
C ILE A 11 -2.02 -10.77 -3.47
N VAL A 12 -1.80 -11.36 -2.29
CA VAL A 12 -1.05 -12.61 -2.16
C VAL A 12 -1.83 -13.78 -2.77
N GLN A 13 -3.14 -13.88 -2.48
CA GLN A 13 -4.01 -14.94 -2.98
C GLN A 13 -4.07 -14.96 -4.51
N GLU A 14 -4.27 -13.80 -5.13
CA GLU A 14 -4.45 -13.66 -6.58
C GLU A 14 -3.12 -13.54 -7.34
N ASN A 15 -1.98 -13.62 -6.64
CA ASN A 15 -0.64 -13.46 -7.21
C ASN A 15 -0.53 -12.14 -8.03
N VAL A 16 -1.02 -11.05 -7.47
CA VAL A 16 -1.01 -9.72 -8.11
C VAL A 16 0.41 -9.20 -8.22
N GLU A 17 0.81 -8.82 -9.43
CA GLU A 17 2.15 -8.28 -9.71
C GLU A 17 2.20 -6.75 -9.59
N PHE A 18 1.12 -6.05 -9.95
CA PHE A 18 1.09 -4.58 -9.99
C PHE A 18 -0.14 -4.00 -9.29
N ILE A 19 0.08 -2.97 -8.47
CA ILE A 19 -0.96 -2.15 -7.83
C ILE A 19 -0.87 -0.76 -8.42
N VAL A 20 -1.99 -0.25 -8.95
CA VAL A 20 -2.08 1.12 -9.50
C VAL A 20 -2.96 1.96 -8.58
N MET A 21 -2.35 2.89 -7.86
CA MET A 21 -3.08 3.89 -7.06
C MET A 21 -3.27 5.16 -7.90
N THR A 22 -4.53 5.54 -8.13
CA THR A 22 -4.91 6.64 -9.04
C THR A 22 -5.35 7.92 -8.32
N THR A 23 -5.32 7.90 -6.99
CA THR A 23 -5.75 9.01 -6.13
C THR A 23 -4.73 9.23 -5.02
N ASP A 24 -4.70 10.43 -4.45
CA ASP A 24 -4.00 10.67 -3.18
C ASP A 24 -4.83 10.14 -2.00
N PHE A 25 -4.23 10.02 -0.81
CA PHE A 25 -4.97 9.65 0.40
C PHE A 25 -6.05 10.68 0.76
N VAL A 26 -5.78 11.96 0.50
CA VAL A 26 -6.70 13.07 0.75
C VAL A 26 -6.71 13.98 -0.46
N GLU A 27 -7.89 14.19 -1.03
CA GLU A 27 -8.10 15.10 -2.15
C GLU A 27 -9.16 16.12 -1.78
N LYS A 28 -8.84 17.41 -1.93
CA LYS A 28 -9.76 18.52 -1.62
C LYS A 28 -10.36 18.41 -0.20
N GLY A 29 -9.58 17.87 0.76
CA GLY A 29 -10.00 17.68 2.15
C GLY A 29 -10.82 16.40 2.41
N PHE A 30 -11.08 15.57 1.40
CA PHE A 30 -11.80 14.31 1.56
C PHE A 30 -10.84 13.12 1.56
N HIS A 31 -10.98 12.24 2.56
CA HIS A 31 -10.25 10.97 2.60
C HIS A 31 -10.72 10.06 1.46
N LYS A 32 -9.80 9.73 0.54
CA LYS A 32 -10.03 8.81 -0.59
C LYS A 32 -9.46 7.44 -0.35
N SER A 33 -8.36 7.36 0.40
CA SER A 33 -7.67 6.11 0.68
C SER A 33 -7.03 6.14 2.06
N THR A 34 -6.47 5.01 2.47
CA THR A 34 -5.76 4.84 3.74
C THR A 34 -4.33 4.36 3.45
N PRO A 35 -3.32 4.75 4.23
CA PRO A 35 -1.97 4.24 4.05
C PRO A 35 -1.92 2.71 4.25
N TYR A 36 -1.63 1.98 3.17
CA TYR A 36 -1.57 0.51 3.17
C TYR A 36 -0.19 -0.05 2.81
N PHE A 37 0.82 0.80 2.52
CA PHE A 37 2.18 0.37 2.20
C PHE A 37 3.22 1.34 2.80
N PRO A 38 4.48 0.90 3.04
CA PRO A 38 5.56 1.79 3.46
C PRO A 38 6.03 2.69 2.30
N PHE A 39 6.11 4.00 2.54
CA PHE A 39 6.54 5.01 1.54
C PHE A 39 8.04 5.28 1.51
N THR A 40 8.77 4.82 2.52
CA THR A 40 10.19 5.12 2.69
C THR A 40 11.00 3.88 2.37
N PRO A 41 12.05 3.98 1.53
CA PRO A 41 12.96 2.86 1.27
C PRO A 41 13.46 2.21 2.55
N ASP A 42 13.61 0.88 2.50
CA ASP A 42 14.02 0.00 3.59
C ASP A 42 13.10 -0.09 4.80
N ILE A 43 12.00 0.68 4.83
CA ILE A 43 10.99 0.52 5.87
C ILE A 43 10.14 -0.73 5.60
N THR A 44 9.89 -1.46 6.68
CA THR A 44 9.04 -2.63 6.72
C THR A 44 7.81 -2.34 7.57
N ALA A 45 6.65 -2.78 7.11
CA ALA A 45 5.38 -2.71 7.83
C ALA A 45 4.67 -4.07 7.78
N THR A 46 3.95 -4.40 8.86
CA THR A 46 3.19 -5.65 8.96
C THR A 46 1.70 -5.36 9.03
N TYR A 47 0.94 -5.99 8.13
CA TYR A 47 -0.50 -5.87 7.98
C TYR A 47 -1.15 -7.24 8.17
N GLY A 48 -1.63 -7.52 9.38
CA GLY A 48 -2.34 -8.78 9.70
C GLY A 48 -1.57 -10.06 9.37
N GLY A 49 -0.25 -10.05 9.50
CA GLY A 49 0.61 -11.21 9.19
C GLY A 49 1.28 -11.16 7.82
N VAL A 50 0.83 -10.28 6.91
CA VAL A 50 1.57 -9.97 5.69
C VAL A 50 2.62 -8.89 6.00
N THR A 51 3.88 -9.16 5.67
CA THR A 51 4.97 -8.21 5.89
C THR A 51 5.41 -7.62 4.55
N VAL A 52 5.40 -6.30 4.46
CA VAL A 52 5.68 -5.54 3.25
C VAL A 52 6.89 -4.66 3.50
N LYS A 53 7.90 -4.77 2.63
CA LYS A 53 9.11 -3.94 2.67
C LYS A 53 9.15 -3.05 1.43
N CYS A 54 9.35 -1.75 1.61
CA CYS A 54 9.67 -0.85 0.52
C CYS A 54 11.15 -1.05 0.13
N LEU A 55 11.39 -1.44 -1.12
CA LEU A 55 12.75 -1.67 -1.62
C LEU A 55 13.34 -0.44 -2.31
N ASP A 56 12.52 0.28 -3.07
CA ASP A 56 12.91 1.47 -3.82
C ASP A 56 11.72 2.42 -3.96
N VAL A 57 12.02 3.72 -4.14
CA VAL A 57 11.06 4.74 -4.53
C VAL A 57 11.65 5.58 -5.65
N SER A 58 11.14 5.38 -6.85
CA SER A 58 11.51 6.17 -8.02
C SER A 58 10.51 7.31 -8.20
N LEU A 59 10.96 8.55 -7.97
CA LEU A 59 10.21 9.76 -8.27
C LEU A 59 10.56 10.24 -9.69
N TYR A 60 9.58 10.18 -10.59
CA TYR A 60 9.70 10.81 -11.90
C TYR A 60 9.36 12.30 -11.74
N PHE A 61 10.36 13.15 -11.92
CA PHE A 61 10.20 14.60 -12.01
C PHE A 61 9.87 15.03 -13.44
#